data_AF-A0A2A4T454-F1
#
_entry.id   AF-A0A2A4T454-F1
#
_cell.length_a   1.000
_cell.length_b   1.000
_cell.length_c   1.000
_cell.angle_alpha   90.00
_cell.angle_beta   90.00
_cell.angle_gamma   90.00
#
_symmetry.space_group_name_H-M   'P 1'
#
loop_
_entity.id
_entity.type
_entity.pdbx_description
1 polymer ?
#
loop_
_entity_poly.entity_id
_entity_poly.type
_entity_poly.pdbx_seq_one_letter_code
_entity_poly.pdbx_strand_id
1 'polypeptide(L)'
;NDLGKVCRTGSVRVETRKSLQKLPNVWHTHGAISGVLKEEYHPLQALLSMFPGGSITGCPKKRAMEIIDELEDQRRGIYTGAIGYLLPGGEMEFNIAIRTLLRQGNEISLGVGGGITIGSQEDDEYQETLDKAGIFLGGN
;
A
#
# COMPACT_ATOMS: atom_id res chain seq x y z
N ASN A 1 -10.09 -2.04 -11.36
CA ASN A 1 -11.30 -1.91 -10.53
C ASN A 1 -11.37 -0.50 -9.98
N ASP A 2 -10.44 -0.12 -9.11
CA ASP A 2 -10.46 1.17 -8.41
C ASP A 2 -10.45 2.39 -9.35
N LEU A 3 -9.45 2.50 -10.25
CA LEU A 3 -9.43 3.57 -11.26
C LEU A 3 -10.68 3.61 -12.16
N GLY A 4 -11.31 2.46 -12.40
CA GLY A 4 -12.51 2.38 -13.26
C GLY A 4 -13.73 3.10 -12.70
N LYS A 5 -13.76 3.38 -11.38
CA LYS A 5 -14.85 4.11 -10.73
C LYS A 5 -14.77 5.62 -11.00
N VAL A 6 -13.54 6.15 -11.05
CA VAL A 6 -13.26 7.59 -11.08
C VAL A 6 -12.68 8.09 -12.40
N CYS A 7 -12.20 7.21 -13.28
CA CYS A 7 -11.71 7.58 -14.61
C CYS A 7 -12.80 7.50 -15.69
N ARG A 8 -12.62 8.26 -16.78
CA ARG A 8 -13.48 8.24 -17.96
C ARG A 8 -13.55 6.82 -18.53
N THR A 9 -14.73 6.38 -18.94
CA THR A 9 -14.94 5.06 -19.56
C THR A 9 -13.99 4.87 -20.75
N GLY A 10 -13.29 3.73 -20.79
CA GLY A 10 -12.32 3.41 -21.85
C GLY A 10 -10.94 4.07 -21.70
N SER A 11 -10.75 4.99 -20.74
CA SER A 11 -9.44 5.66 -20.56
C SER A 11 -8.44 4.85 -19.73
N VAL A 12 -8.92 3.91 -18.90
CA VAL A 12 -8.06 3.11 -18.03
C VAL A 12 -7.27 2.11 -18.87
N ARG A 13 -5.94 2.17 -18.78
CA ARG A 13 -5.04 1.28 -19.51
C ARG A 13 -3.89 0.82 -18.64
N VAL A 14 -3.36 -0.35 -18.97
CA VAL A 14 -2.13 -0.86 -18.35
C VAL A 14 -0.97 -0.36 -19.18
N GLU A 15 -0.20 0.57 -18.64
CA GLU A 15 0.99 1.14 -19.29
C GLU A 15 2.13 0.13 -19.31
N THR A 16 2.36 -0.53 -18.16
CA THR A 16 3.42 -1.52 -18.00
C THR A 16 2.86 -2.78 -17.37
N ARG A 17 3.00 -3.91 -18.07
CA ARG A 17 2.62 -5.23 -17.55
C ARG A 17 3.84 -5.96 -17.01
N LYS A 18 3.88 -6.15 -15.68
CA LYS A 18 4.77 -7.08 -14.98
C LYS A 18 6.23 -7.02 -15.47
N SER A 19 6.80 -5.82 -15.53
CA SER A 19 8.20 -5.63 -15.88
C SER A 19 9.07 -5.89 -14.66
N LEU A 20 10.16 -6.63 -14.81
CA LEU A 20 11.13 -6.81 -13.74
C LEU A 20 12.00 -5.54 -13.63
N GLN A 21 12.01 -4.90 -12.46
CA GLN A 21 12.76 -3.69 -12.18
C GLN A 21 13.88 -3.98 -11.18
N LYS A 22 15.11 -3.62 -11.55
CA LYS A 22 16.27 -3.69 -10.65
C LYS A 22 16.28 -2.47 -9.73
N LEU A 23 16.24 -2.70 -8.43
CA LEU A 23 16.53 -1.70 -7.39
C LEU A 23 17.90 -2.03 -6.76
N PRO A 24 18.49 -1.13 -5.95
CA PRO A 24 19.84 -1.34 -5.41
C PRO A 24 20.03 -2.68 -4.70
N ASN A 25 19.02 -3.12 -3.94
CA ASN A 25 19.13 -4.31 -3.09
C ASN A 25 18.17 -5.45 -3.47
N VAL A 26 17.22 -5.21 -4.37
CA VAL A 26 16.12 -6.14 -4.67
C VAL A 26 15.64 -6.01 -6.12
N TRP A 27 15.04 -7.07 -6.65
CA TRP A 27 14.32 -7.03 -7.91
C TRP A 27 12.82 -7.02 -7.63
N HIS A 28 12.11 -6.04 -8.19
CA HIS A 28 10.67 -5.89 -8.01
C HIS A 28 9.94 -6.15 -9.32
N THR A 29 8.83 -6.90 -9.27
CA THR A 29 7.89 -6.93 -10.40
C THR A 29 7.06 -5.67 -10.35
N HIS A 30 7.24 -4.81 -11.35
CA HIS A 30 6.56 -3.54 -11.48
C HIS A 30 5.41 -3.62 -12.51
N GLY A 31 4.33 -2.91 -12.21
CA GLY A 31 3.24 -2.68 -13.15
C GLY A 31 2.70 -1.27 -12.99
N ALA A 32 2.33 -0.66 -14.11
CA ALA A 32 1.78 0.69 -14.14
C ALA A 32 0.42 0.69 -14.81
N ILE A 33 -0.55 1.34 -14.18
CA ILE A 33 -1.91 1.51 -14.68
C ILE A 33 -2.24 2.99 -14.59
N SER A 34 -2.79 3.55 -15.66
CA SER A 34 -3.18 4.95 -15.74
C SER A 34 -4.62 5.09 -16.23
N GLY A 35 -5.19 6.28 -16.11
CA GLY A 35 -6.51 6.63 -16.64
C GLY A 35 -6.73 8.14 -16.57
N VAL A 36 -7.74 8.63 -17.29
CA VAL A 36 -8.09 10.06 -17.30
C VAL A 36 -9.19 10.28 -16.26
N LEU A 37 -8.93 11.10 -15.25
CA LEU A 37 -9.92 11.45 -14.22
C LEU A 37 -11.17 12.09 -14.85
N LYS A 38 -12.36 11.76 -14.36
CA LYS A 38 -13.59 12.45 -14.79
C LYS A 38 -13.64 13.85 -14.18
N GLU A 39 -14.23 14.81 -14.90
CA GLU A 39 -14.19 16.24 -14.52
C GLU A 39 -14.95 16.53 -13.22
N GLU A 40 -15.94 15.70 -12.87
CA GLU A 40 -16.69 15.84 -11.62
C GLU A 40 -15.92 15.41 -10.36
N TYR A 41 -14.79 14.72 -10.49
CA TYR A 41 -14.01 14.24 -9.36
C TYR A 41 -12.82 15.15 -9.07
N HIS A 42 -12.68 15.55 -7.81
CA HIS A 42 -11.44 16.16 -7.33
C HIS A 42 -10.33 15.08 -7.23
N PRO A 43 -9.05 15.37 -7.55
CA PRO A 43 -7.96 14.40 -7.44
C PRO A 43 -7.90 13.70 -6.07
N LEU A 44 -8.08 14.43 -4.98
CA LEU A 44 -8.13 13.86 -3.64
C LEU A 44 -9.28 12.84 -3.44
N GLN A 45 -10.46 13.07 -4.04
CA GLN A 45 -11.55 12.10 -3.98
C GLN A 45 -11.19 10.81 -4.72
N ALA A 46 -10.48 10.93 -5.85
CA ALA A 46 -9.95 9.77 -6.56
C ALA A 46 -8.99 8.98 -5.69
N LEU A 47 -8.02 9.62 -5.03
CA LEU A 47 -7.11 8.96 -4.09
C LEU A 47 -7.87 8.22 -2.99
N LEU A 48 -8.79 8.91 -2.31
CA LEU A 48 -9.58 8.33 -1.20
C LEU A 48 -10.44 7.15 -1.64
N SER A 49 -10.95 7.15 -2.88
CA SER A 49 -11.73 6.02 -3.42
C SER A 49 -10.91 4.75 -3.64
N MET A 50 -9.61 4.89 -3.83
CA MET A 50 -8.68 3.78 -4.06
C MET A 50 -7.97 3.34 -2.77
N PHE A 51 -7.96 4.21 -1.75
CA PHE A 51 -7.35 3.97 -0.46
C PHE A 51 -8.20 3.01 0.39
N PRO A 52 -7.59 2.12 1.20
CA PRO A 52 -6.16 1.78 1.25
C PRO A 52 -5.71 0.89 0.07
N GLY A 53 -4.39 0.83 -0.14
CA GLY A 53 -3.77 0.08 -1.24
C GLY A 53 -4.07 -1.42 -1.17
N GLY A 54 -4.29 -2.06 -2.32
CA GLY A 54 -4.64 -3.50 -2.36
C GLY A 54 -3.54 -4.42 -1.80
N SER A 55 -2.27 -4.05 -1.96
CA SER A 55 -1.11 -4.85 -1.51
C SER A 55 -0.92 -4.91 0.00
N ILE A 56 -1.52 -3.99 0.75
CA ILE A 56 -1.40 -3.92 2.22
C ILE A 56 -2.71 -4.25 2.94
N THR A 57 -3.73 -4.64 2.19
CA THR A 57 -5.03 -5.11 2.69
C THR A 57 -5.26 -6.54 2.24
N GLY A 58 -5.64 -6.73 0.98
CA GLY A 58 -5.95 -8.02 0.38
C GLY A 58 -7.04 -7.91 -0.68
N CYS A 59 -7.51 -9.06 -1.17
CA CYS A 59 -8.55 -9.15 -2.18
C CYS A 59 -9.54 -10.27 -1.83
N PRO A 60 -10.86 -10.00 -1.73
CA PRO A 60 -11.55 -8.71 -1.90
C PRO A 60 -11.25 -7.68 -0.79
N LYS A 61 -10.97 -6.42 -1.16
CA LYS A 61 -10.47 -5.36 -0.25
C LYS A 61 -11.31 -5.17 1.01
N LYS A 62 -12.64 -5.06 0.87
CA LYS A 62 -13.54 -4.83 2.02
C LYS A 62 -13.47 -5.97 3.03
N ARG A 63 -13.59 -7.22 2.57
CA ARG A 63 -13.54 -8.38 3.47
C ARG A 63 -12.16 -8.57 4.08
N ALA A 64 -11.09 -8.32 3.33
CA ALA A 64 -9.73 -8.36 3.88
C ALA A 64 -9.55 -7.35 5.02
N MET A 65 -10.08 -6.11 4.86
CA MET A 65 -10.03 -5.10 5.93
C MET A 65 -10.84 -5.50 7.16
N GLU A 66 -12.02 -6.13 6.99
CA GLU A 66 -12.82 -6.63 8.11
C GLU A 66 -12.05 -7.72 8.88
N ILE A 67 -11.41 -8.66 8.18
CA ILE A 67 -10.60 -9.72 8.82
C ILE A 67 -9.39 -9.11 9.55
N ILE A 68 -8.73 -8.11 8.96
CA ILE A 68 -7.64 -7.39 9.62
C ILE A 68 -8.12 -6.73 10.91
N ASP A 69 -9.28 -6.06 10.88
CA ASP A 69 -9.87 -5.41 12.07
C ASP A 69 -10.33 -6.43 13.13
N GLU A 70 -10.77 -7.62 12.70
CA GLU A 70 -11.13 -8.74 13.59
C GLU A 70 -9.90 -9.37 14.28
N LEU A 71 -8.72 -9.35 13.64
CA LEU A 71 -7.52 -10.06 14.10
C LEU A 71 -6.46 -9.16 14.76
N GLU A 72 -6.37 -7.89 14.38
CA GLU A 72 -5.38 -6.97 14.95
C GLU A 72 -5.91 -6.29 16.21
N ASP A 73 -5.16 -6.39 17.31
CA ASP A 73 -5.56 -5.80 18.60
C ASP A 73 -5.54 -4.26 18.62
N GLN A 74 -4.98 -3.63 17.58
CA GLN A 74 -4.76 -2.19 17.51
C GLN A 74 -5.02 -1.64 16.11
N ARG A 75 -5.44 -0.38 16.05
CA ARG A 75 -5.53 0.35 14.78
C ARG A 75 -4.14 0.62 14.24
N ARG A 76 -3.94 0.37 12.94
CA ARG A 76 -2.67 0.58 12.25
C ARG A 76 -2.15 2.03 12.24
N GLY A 77 -3.01 3.02 12.45
CA GLY A 77 -2.62 4.44 12.45
C GLY A 77 -1.99 4.85 11.11
N ILE A 78 -0.73 5.30 11.14
CA ILE A 78 0.01 5.67 9.92
C ILE A 78 0.46 4.43 9.14
N TYR A 79 0.66 3.28 9.77
CA TYR A 79 1.09 2.07 9.08
C TYR A 79 0.07 1.66 8.02
N THR A 80 0.54 1.42 6.79
CA THR A 80 -0.29 1.17 5.59
C THR A 80 -1.17 2.36 5.14
N GLY A 81 -0.91 3.53 5.73
CA GLY A 81 -1.39 4.86 5.35
C GLY A 81 -0.89 5.35 3.99
N ALA A 82 -1.07 6.64 3.73
CA ALA A 82 -0.49 7.34 2.59
C ALA A 82 0.35 8.53 3.05
N ILE A 83 1.55 8.71 2.47
CA ILE A 83 2.45 9.84 2.72
C ILE A 83 2.78 10.47 1.38
N GLY A 84 2.63 11.79 1.26
CA GLY A 84 2.77 12.47 -0.02
C GLY A 84 2.47 13.96 0.05
N TYR A 85 2.23 14.55 -1.13
CA TYR A 85 1.89 15.96 -1.27
C TYR A 85 0.70 16.16 -2.21
N LEU A 86 0.03 17.30 -2.03
CA LEU A 86 -1.00 17.83 -2.92
C LEU A 86 -0.68 19.31 -3.15
N LEU A 87 -0.51 19.70 -4.41
CA LEU A 87 -0.24 21.07 -4.81
C LEU A 87 -1.56 21.84 -5.05
N PRO A 88 -1.54 23.18 -5.00
CA PRO A 88 -2.72 24.00 -5.28
C PRO A 88 -3.36 23.75 -6.66
N GLY A 89 -2.57 23.26 -7.63
CA GLY A 89 -3.06 22.88 -8.97
C GLY A 89 -3.72 21.50 -9.06
N GLY A 90 -3.85 20.77 -7.95
CA GLY A 90 -4.44 19.43 -7.92
C GLY A 90 -3.47 18.28 -8.24
N GLU A 91 -2.24 18.60 -8.64
CA GLU A 91 -1.16 17.64 -8.77
C GLU A 91 -0.84 17.02 -7.42
N MET A 92 -0.73 15.70 -7.38
CA MET A 92 -0.48 14.96 -6.15
C MET A 92 0.30 13.69 -6.40
N GLU A 93 1.12 13.33 -5.41
CA GLU A 93 1.87 12.09 -5.39
C GLU A 93 1.88 11.55 -3.97
N PHE A 94 1.53 10.27 -3.83
CA PHE A 94 1.43 9.60 -2.55
C PHE A 94 2.05 8.21 -2.62
N ASN A 95 2.82 7.87 -1.60
CA ASN A 95 3.36 6.55 -1.35
C ASN A 95 2.60 5.86 -0.23
N ILE A 96 2.57 4.53 -0.25
CA ILE A 96 2.03 3.74 0.86
C ILE A 96 3.03 3.81 2.03
N ALA A 97 2.53 4.12 3.23
CA ALA A 97 3.31 4.20 4.45
C ALA A 97 3.66 2.80 4.99
N ILE A 98 4.54 2.12 4.30
CA ILE A 98 5.24 0.90 4.75
C ILE A 98 6.70 1.24 5.05
N ARG A 99 7.38 0.39 5.83
CA ARG A 99 8.80 0.64 6.21
C ARG A 99 8.99 2.06 6.79
N THR A 100 8.05 2.49 7.62
CA THR A 100 7.97 3.84 8.18
C THR A 100 7.96 3.74 9.70
N LEU A 101 8.89 4.42 10.38
CA LEU A 101 8.92 4.53 11.84
C LEU A 101 8.05 5.69 12.30
N LEU A 102 7.14 5.45 13.24
CA LEU A 102 6.32 6.48 13.87
C LEU A 102 6.85 6.74 15.28
N ARG A 103 7.36 7.96 15.51
CA ARG A 103 7.77 8.44 16.83
C ARG A 103 6.67 9.27 17.46
N GLN A 104 6.24 8.89 18.66
CA GLN A 104 5.30 9.64 19.49
C GLN A 104 5.95 9.86 20.87
N GLY A 105 6.44 11.08 21.10
CA GLY A 105 7.25 11.38 22.28
C GLY A 105 8.53 10.55 22.33
N ASN A 106 8.64 9.69 23.34
CA ASN A 106 9.77 8.78 23.53
C ASN A 106 9.53 7.38 22.97
N GLU A 107 8.33 7.09 22.47
CA GLU A 107 7.99 5.79 21.88
C GLU A 107 8.22 5.83 20.37
N ILE A 108 8.77 4.74 19.83
CA ILE A 108 8.91 4.51 18.40
C ILE A 108 8.20 3.20 18.09
N SER A 109 7.34 3.23 17.07
CA SER A 109 6.59 2.08 16.58
C SER A 109 6.93 1.81 15.11
N LEU A 110 6.95 0.53 14.74
CA LEU A 110 7.16 0.05 13.38
C LEU A 110 6.07 -0.97 13.06
N GLY A 111 5.25 -0.70 12.05
CA GLY A 111 4.34 -1.69 11.51
C GLY A 111 5.05 -2.60 10.51
N VAL A 112 4.91 -3.91 10.70
CA VAL A 112 5.35 -4.97 9.77
C VAL A 112 4.21 -5.96 9.54
N GLY A 113 4.23 -6.62 8.39
CA GLY A 113 3.18 -7.56 8.00
C GLY A 113 3.49 -8.23 6.68
N GLY A 114 2.76 -9.30 6.38
CA GLY A 114 2.88 -10.13 5.18
C GLY A 114 1.54 -10.31 4.48
N GLY A 115 1.59 -10.90 3.28
CA GLY A 115 0.40 -11.18 2.49
C GLY A 115 0.03 -12.65 2.59
N ILE A 116 -0.96 -12.98 3.41
CA ILE A 116 -1.36 -14.38 3.62
C ILE A 116 -2.13 -14.93 2.43
N THR A 117 -1.73 -16.10 1.96
CA THR A 117 -2.40 -16.86 0.90
C THR A 117 -2.73 -18.27 1.36
N ILE A 118 -3.48 -19.02 0.54
CA ILE A 118 -3.81 -20.42 0.84
C ILE A 118 -2.58 -21.35 0.94
N GLY A 119 -1.45 -20.93 0.34
CA GLY A 119 -0.20 -21.68 0.38
C GLY A 119 0.79 -21.22 1.45
N SER A 120 0.43 -20.19 2.23
CA SER A 120 1.30 -19.63 3.26
C SER A 120 1.55 -20.64 4.38
N GLN A 121 2.78 -20.63 4.93
CA GLN A 121 3.14 -21.34 6.15
C GLN A 121 3.33 -20.32 7.27
N GLU A 122 2.79 -20.60 8.46
CA GLU A 122 2.80 -19.64 9.58
C GLU A 122 4.21 -19.17 9.94
N ASP A 123 5.15 -20.11 10.10
CA ASP A 123 6.53 -19.82 10.49
C ASP A 123 7.25 -18.94 9.44
N ASP A 124 7.01 -19.20 8.14
CA ASP A 124 7.62 -18.43 7.05
C ASP A 124 7.10 -16.99 7.02
N GLU A 125 5.79 -16.80 7.21
CA GLU A 125 5.16 -15.48 7.22
C GLU A 125 5.61 -14.67 8.45
N TYR A 126 5.71 -15.32 9.61
CA TYR A 126 6.25 -14.70 10.82
C TYR A 126 7.71 -14.29 10.61
N GLN A 127 8.55 -15.17 10.05
CA GLN A 127 9.93 -14.84 9.75
C GLN A 127 10.05 -13.67 8.76
N GLU A 128 9.18 -13.59 7.74
CA GLU A 128 9.15 -12.45 6.82
C GLU A 128 8.86 -11.12 7.55
N THR A 129 8.01 -11.13 8.59
CA THR A 129 7.79 -9.92 9.41
C THR A 129 9.04 -9.50 10.17
N LEU A 130 9.80 -10.46 10.70
CA LEU A 130 11.06 -10.21 11.39
C LEU A 130 12.13 -9.70 10.42
N ASP A 131 12.24 -10.26 9.23
CA ASP A 131 13.18 -9.82 8.19
C ASP A 131 12.90 -8.38 7.75
N LYS A 132 11.62 -8.01 7.64
CA LYS A 132 11.20 -6.63 7.34
C LYS A 132 11.53 -5.67 8.48
N ALA A 133 11.42 -6.12 9.73
CA ALA A 133 11.76 -5.33 10.91
C ALA A 133 13.28 -5.18 11.11
N GLY A 134 14.04 -6.24 10.83
CA GLY A 134 15.48 -6.35 11.11
C GLY A 134 16.32 -5.22 10.51
N ILE A 135 15.94 -4.72 9.33
CA ILE A 135 16.58 -3.59 8.66
C ILE A 135 16.61 -2.32 9.53
N PHE A 136 15.61 -2.13 10.39
CA PHE A 136 15.50 -0.95 11.27
C PHE A 136 16.11 -1.18 12.66
N LEU A 137 16.16 -2.44 13.09
CA LEU A 137 16.60 -2.82 14.43
C LEU A 137 18.10 -3.14 14.51
N GLY A 138 18.85 -2.95 13.42
CA GLY A 138 20.27 -3.27 13.35
C GLY A 138 20.56 -4.76 13.25
N GLY A 139 19.65 -5.53 12.64
CA GLY A 139 19.93 -6.91 12.27
C GLY A 139 21.12 -6.98 11.29
N ASN A 140 22.02 -7.92 11.57
CA ASN A 140 23.29 -8.14 10.85
C ASN A 140 23.17 -8.11 9.31
#